data_AF-A0A8J4UYS1-F1
#
_entry.id   AF-A0A8J4UYS1-F1
#
_cell.length_a   1.000
_cell.length_b   1.000
_cell.length_c   1.000
_cell.angle_alpha   90.00
_cell.angle_beta   90.00
_cell.angle_gamma   90.00
#
_symmetry.space_group_name_H-M   'P 1'
#
loop_
_entity.id
_entity.type
_entity.pdbx_description
1 polymer ?
#
loop_
_entity_poly.entity_id
_entity_poly.type
_entity_poly.pdbx_seq_one_letter_code
_entity_poly.pdbx_strand_id
1 'polypeptide(L)'
;MNNLTQFLRRSLSISANSTTNITRKQGLAGSWYIPKPSFGQKLQDEKFVKDEVTGWNKNSHRVGAVGKKVGMMTTYIDGTAYPVTVIEIPTNQITQIKRKVLDGVDSVQVGADEIRLKNVTRPLQGHFARANVPPKRVLMEFKVTRNAMKSLEVGQPIVAKHFVPGQLVTIKGTSIGKGFAGVMKKWNFGGQPATHGVSRSHRSLGSTGCRQTPGRVFKGKKMPGRLGGISSTQFNLQVLGINTALNVIMVKGAVPGKKGGYLKIIDSRSNKWTQSPPFPIYVPQPNEAAQEILFKPDGELLVEDQPVAIAPKLLSVEQVDQMNNEIKEKREKRKQSQN
;
A
#
# COMPACT_ATOMS: atom_id res chain seq x y z
N MET A 1 20.60 13.28 7.80
CA MET A 1 19.27 13.86 7.52
C MET A 1 18.68 13.13 6.32
N ASN A 2 17.48 12.59 6.47
CA ASN A 2 17.06 11.29 5.91
C ASN A 2 16.86 11.25 4.38
N ASN A 3 17.36 10.18 3.73
CA ASN A 3 17.13 9.84 2.32
C ASN A 3 15.64 9.85 1.93
N LEU A 4 14.75 9.55 2.89
CA LEU A 4 13.28 9.58 2.73
C LEU A 4 12.71 11.01 2.50
N THR A 5 13.39 12.05 2.97
CA THR A 5 12.99 13.45 2.75
C THR A 5 13.58 14.05 1.47
N GLN A 6 14.67 13.49 0.94
CA GLN A 6 15.27 13.90 -0.34
C GLN A 6 14.51 13.35 -1.55
N PHE A 7 13.92 12.15 -1.43
CA PHE A 7 13.05 11.58 -2.47
C PHE A 7 11.88 12.49 -2.84
N LEU A 8 11.32 13.22 -1.87
CA LEU A 8 10.20 14.15 -2.08
C LEU A 8 10.55 15.41 -2.90
N ARG A 9 11.82 15.60 -3.32
CA ARG A 9 12.31 16.86 -3.93
C ARG A 9 12.91 16.75 -5.33
N ARG A 10 12.92 15.58 -5.98
CA ARG A 10 13.46 15.45 -7.35
C ARG A 10 12.34 15.55 -8.40
N SER A 11 12.37 16.63 -9.19
CA SER A 11 11.62 16.75 -10.45
C SER A 11 12.61 16.61 -11.61
N LEU A 12 12.52 15.52 -12.38
CA LEU A 12 13.25 15.35 -13.64
C LEU A 12 12.34 15.76 -14.78
N SER A 13 12.80 16.71 -15.60
CA SER A 13 12.16 17.16 -16.82
C SER A 13 12.90 16.58 -18.03
N ILE A 14 12.19 15.86 -18.90
CA ILE A 14 12.73 15.42 -20.19
C ILE A 14 11.73 15.83 -21.29
N SER A 15 12.31 16.40 -22.35
CA SER A 15 11.68 17.08 -23.48
C SER A 15 10.80 16.15 -24.33
N ALA A 16 9.66 16.66 -24.77
CA ALA A 16 8.69 15.97 -25.62
C ALA A 16 8.92 16.35 -27.10
N ASN A 17 9.11 15.34 -27.96
CA ASN A 17 8.97 15.49 -29.41
C ASN A 17 8.42 14.18 -29.99
N SER A 18 7.14 14.17 -30.35
CA SER A 18 6.58 13.43 -31.50
C SER A 18 5.05 13.55 -31.47
N THR A 19 4.52 14.45 -32.30
CA THR A 19 3.11 14.51 -32.68
C THR A 19 2.88 13.59 -33.87
N THR A 20 2.21 12.46 -33.68
CA THR A 20 1.71 11.64 -34.80
C THR A 20 0.21 11.80 -34.95
N ASN A 21 -0.18 12.41 -36.07
CA ASN A 21 -1.56 12.58 -36.52
C ASN A 21 -2.22 11.22 -36.78
N ILE A 22 -3.33 10.93 -36.09
CA ILE A 22 -4.19 9.79 -36.38
C ILE A 22 -5.18 10.21 -37.46
N THR A 23 -4.95 9.75 -38.69
CA THR A 23 -5.89 9.86 -39.81
C THR A 23 -7.08 8.91 -39.59
N ARG A 24 -8.29 9.48 -39.49
CA ARG A 24 -9.55 8.73 -39.48
C ARG A 24 -9.75 8.04 -40.84
N LYS A 25 -9.61 6.71 -40.89
CA LYS A 25 -10.14 5.92 -42.02
C LYS A 25 -11.66 5.73 -41.85
N GLN A 26 -12.38 5.96 -42.94
CA GLN A 26 -13.83 5.84 -43.03
C GLN A 26 -14.29 4.40 -42.80
N GLY A 27 -15.45 4.26 -42.15
CA GLY A 27 -15.98 2.99 -41.70
C GLY A 27 -16.44 2.07 -42.84
N LEU A 28 -15.98 0.84 -42.82
CA LEU A 28 -16.64 -0.28 -43.50
C LEU A 28 -17.86 -0.68 -42.67
N ALA A 29 -19.00 -0.08 -42.99
CA ALA A 29 -20.29 -0.51 -42.46
C ALA A 29 -20.70 -1.82 -43.15
N GLY A 30 -20.69 -2.92 -42.40
CA GLY A 30 -21.32 -4.18 -42.80
C GLY A 30 -20.35 -5.30 -43.19
N SER A 31 -19.81 -6.00 -42.20
CA SER A 31 -19.61 -7.47 -42.20
C SER A 31 -18.75 -7.87 -41.01
N TRP A 32 -19.26 -7.68 -39.80
CA TRP A 32 -18.78 -8.42 -38.62
C TRP A 32 -19.99 -8.59 -37.70
N TYR A 33 -20.84 -9.57 -38.03
CA TYR A 33 -21.90 -10.03 -37.14
C TYR A 33 -21.23 -10.74 -35.97
N ILE A 34 -21.06 -10.03 -34.85
CA ILE A 34 -20.68 -10.63 -33.58
C ILE A 34 -21.98 -11.17 -32.97
N PRO A 35 -22.19 -12.50 -32.89
CA PRO A 35 -23.41 -13.07 -32.34
C PRO A 35 -23.56 -12.59 -30.90
N LYS A 36 -24.67 -11.91 -30.60
CA LYS A 36 -25.01 -11.58 -29.21
C LYS A 36 -25.29 -12.90 -28.50
N PRO A 37 -24.69 -13.16 -27.32
CA PRO A 37 -25.02 -14.35 -26.55
C PRO A 37 -26.51 -14.32 -26.21
N SER A 38 -27.14 -15.49 -26.26
CA SER A 38 -28.57 -15.65 -25.94
C SER A 38 -28.89 -15.04 -24.58
N PHE A 39 -30.07 -14.42 -24.44
CA PHE A 39 -30.50 -13.73 -23.23
C PHE A 39 -30.38 -14.65 -22.00
N GLY A 40 -29.46 -14.32 -21.09
CA GLY A 40 -29.16 -15.11 -19.88
C GLY A 40 -27.85 -15.91 -19.91
N GLN A 41 -27.23 -16.11 -21.07
CA GLN A 41 -25.86 -16.61 -21.13
C GLN A 41 -24.89 -15.46 -20.87
N LYS A 42 -24.22 -15.47 -19.71
CA LYS A 42 -23.01 -14.66 -19.53
C LYS A 42 -22.02 -15.10 -20.61
N LEU A 43 -21.36 -14.15 -21.27
CA LEU A 43 -20.13 -14.44 -22.04
C LEU A 43 -19.28 -15.36 -21.17
N GLN A 44 -18.95 -16.55 -21.68
CA GLN A 44 -18.05 -17.44 -20.97
C GLN A 44 -16.74 -16.67 -20.88
N ASP A 45 -16.40 -16.19 -19.67
CA ASP A 45 -15.06 -15.67 -19.41
C ASP A 45 -14.09 -16.73 -19.92
N GLU A 46 -13.07 -16.33 -20.68
CA GLU A 46 -12.01 -17.25 -21.09
C GLU A 46 -11.56 -18.05 -19.87
N LYS A 47 -11.44 -19.37 -20.02
CA LYS A 47 -11.01 -20.27 -18.94
C LYS A 47 -9.60 -19.83 -18.53
N PHE A 48 -9.54 -18.98 -17.51
CA PHE A 48 -8.29 -18.43 -17.02
C PHE A 48 -7.34 -19.60 -16.73
N VAL A 49 -6.25 -19.67 -17.49
CA VAL A 49 -5.28 -20.78 -17.45
C VAL A 49 -4.72 -20.85 -16.05
N LYS A 50 -4.80 -22.03 -15.43
CA LYS A 50 -4.06 -22.30 -14.19
C LYS A 50 -2.59 -22.23 -14.56
N ASP A 51 -1.86 -21.26 -14.04
CA ASP A 51 -0.41 -21.28 -14.18
C ASP A 51 0.12 -22.58 -13.61
N GLU A 52 0.74 -23.41 -14.43
CA GLU A 52 1.24 -24.70 -14.00
C GLU A 52 2.41 -24.54 -13.01
N VAL A 53 3.20 -23.48 -13.19
CA VAL A 53 4.35 -23.15 -12.36
C VAL A 53 3.93 -22.61 -10.99
N THR A 54 3.07 -21.58 -10.95
CA THR A 54 2.69 -20.92 -9.69
C THR A 54 1.44 -21.52 -9.03
N GLY A 55 0.62 -22.26 -9.79
CA GLY A 55 -0.66 -22.76 -9.33
C GLY A 55 -1.72 -21.67 -9.12
N TRP A 56 -1.55 -20.50 -9.73
CA TRP A 56 -2.48 -19.38 -9.62
C TRP A 56 -3.78 -19.65 -10.38
N ASN A 57 -4.89 -19.14 -9.85
CA ASN A 57 -6.19 -19.15 -10.51
C ASN A 57 -6.99 -17.89 -10.17
N LYS A 58 -8.07 -17.62 -10.92
CA LYS A 58 -8.93 -16.44 -10.72
C LYS A 58 -9.53 -16.31 -9.31
N ASN A 59 -9.77 -17.43 -8.62
CA ASN A 59 -10.32 -17.48 -7.27
C ASN A 59 -9.24 -17.46 -6.17
N SER A 60 -7.97 -17.29 -6.55
CA SER A 60 -6.84 -17.30 -5.63
C SER A 60 -6.68 -15.94 -4.98
N HIS A 61 -6.63 -15.95 -3.65
CA HIS A 61 -6.24 -14.81 -2.85
C HIS A 61 -4.83 -15.05 -2.35
N ARG A 62 -3.87 -14.23 -2.80
CA ARG A 62 -2.52 -14.20 -2.24
C ARG A 62 -2.45 -13.33 -0.99
N VAL A 63 -1.32 -13.41 -0.30
CA VAL A 63 -1.07 -12.63 0.91
C VAL A 63 -1.06 -11.13 0.56
N GLY A 64 -1.61 -10.31 1.45
CA GLY A 64 -1.46 -8.85 1.35
C GLY A 64 -0.22 -8.35 2.08
N ALA A 65 -0.04 -7.04 2.12
CA ALA A 65 1.04 -6.41 2.87
C ALA A 65 0.48 -5.41 3.89
N VAL A 66 1.24 -5.18 4.95
CA VAL A 66 1.00 -4.06 5.86
C VAL A 66 1.87 -2.89 5.40
N GLY A 67 1.26 -1.74 5.17
CA GLY A 67 1.96 -0.52 4.78
C GLY A 67 1.85 0.55 5.85
N LYS A 68 2.75 1.53 5.79
CA LYS A 68 2.74 2.75 6.59
C LYS A 68 2.61 3.95 5.66
N LYS A 69 1.58 4.77 5.89
CA LYS A 69 1.34 5.96 5.06
C LYS A 69 2.45 6.99 5.30
N VAL A 70 3.32 7.22 4.32
CA VAL A 70 4.42 8.20 4.45
C VAL A 70 3.93 9.61 4.14
N GLY A 71 3.07 9.77 3.13
CA GLY A 71 2.65 11.08 2.70
C GLY A 71 1.92 11.05 1.37
N MET A 72 1.71 12.23 0.81
CA MET A 72 1.18 12.40 -0.54
C MET A 72 2.15 13.26 -1.32
N MET A 73 2.26 12.99 -2.61
CA MET A 73 3.02 13.80 -3.57
C MET A 73 2.27 13.79 -4.91
N THR A 74 2.76 14.60 -5.84
CA THR A 74 2.29 14.59 -7.22
C THR A 74 3.42 14.04 -8.08
N THR A 75 3.13 13.01 -8.88
CA THR A 75 4.06 12.45 -9.85
C THR A 75 3.59 12.84 -11.24
N TYR A 76 4.53 13.19 -12.12
CA TYR A 76 4.24 13.51 -13.51
C TYR A 76 4.59 12.31 -14.38
N ILE A 77 3.64 11.88 -15.22
CA ILE A 77 3.84 10.81 -16.19
C ILE A 77 3.34 11.35 -17.52
N ASP A 78 4.22 11.42 -18.51
CA ASP A 78 3.93 11.92 -19.87
C ASP A 78 3.23 13.30 -19.84
N GLY A 79 3.75 14.21 -19.02
CA GLY A 79 3.22 15.57 -18.85
C GLY A 79 1.92 15.68 -18.02
N THR A 80 1.31 14.56 -17.64
CA THR A 80 0.08 14.56 -16.82
C THR A 80 0.42 14.43 -15.33
N ALA A 81 -0.18 15.30 -14.51
CA ALA A 81 0.00 15.29 -13.06
C ALA A 81 -0.93 14.28 -12.37
N TYR A 82 -0.37 13.32 -11.65
CA TYR A 82 -1.11 12.32 -10.87
C TYR A 82 -0.90 12.52 -9.37
N PRO A 83 -1.97 12.73 -8.57
CA PRO A 83 -1.86 12.75 -7.12
C PRO A 83 -1.67 11.33 -6.60
N VAL A 84 -0.57 11.10 -5.87
CA VAL A 84 -0.21 9.79 -5.33
C VAL A 84 -0.05 9.83 -3.83
N THR A 85 -0.47 8.75 -3.17
CA THR A 85 -0.11 8.46 -1.79
C THR A 85 1.08 7.52 -1.78
N VAL A 86 2.11 7.90 -1.03
CA VAL A 86 3.33 7.12 -0.84
C VAL A 86 3.15 6.24 0.40
N ILE A 87 3.29 4.93 0.22
CA ILE A 87 3.13 3.93 1.27
C ILE A 87 4.41 3.11 1.36
N GLU A 88 5.08 3.20 2.51
CA GLU A 88 6.23 2.37 2.84
C GLU A 88 5.75 1.00 3.28
N ILE A 89 6.37 -0.06 2.78
CA ILE A 89 6.28 -1.38 3.38
C ILE A 89 7.43 -1.50 4.37
N PRO A 90 7.17 -1.37 5.69
CA PRO A 90 8.18 -1.61 6.70
C PRO A 90 8.58 -3.11 6.70
N THR A 91 9.45 -3.53 7.63
CA THR A 91 9.87 -4.94 7.76
C THR A 91 8.68 -5.87 8.07
N ASN A 92 8.00 -6.30 7.02
CA ASN A 92 6.88 -7.21 7.04
C ASN A 92 7.38 -8.65 7.03
N GLN A 93 6.96 -9.44 8.01
CA GLN A 93 7.26 -10.87 8.09
C GLN A 93 6.02 -11.66 8.47
N ILE A 94 5.92 -12.87 7.94
CA ILE A 94 4.86 -13.80 8.34
C ILE A 94 5.14 -14.29 9.77
N THR A 95 4.15 -14.15 10.64
CA THR A 95 4.28 -14.51 12.07
C THR A 95 3.53 -15.79 12.42
N GLN A 96 2.39 -16.02 11.77
CA GLN A 96 1.60 -17.24 11.98
C GLN A 96 0.82 -17.57 10.71
N ILE A 97 0.74 -18.86 10.39
CA ILE A 97 -0.14 -19.40 9.34
C ILE A 97 -1.26 -20.16 10.04
N LYS A 98 -2.51 -19.74 9.82
CA LYS A 98 -3.71 -20.34 10.40
C LYS A 98 -4.41 -21.23 9.36
N ARG A 99 -4.78 -22.43 9.78
CA ARG A 99 -5.40 -23.44 8.91
C ARG A 99 -6.86 -23.62 9.29
N LYS A 100 -7.74 -23.79 8.30
CA LYS A 100 -9.17 -23.97 8.52
C LYS A 100 -9.53 -25.13 9.45
N VAL A 101 -8.74 -26.20 9.46
CA VAL A 101 -8.99 -27.39 10.29
C VAL A 101 -8.83 -27.09 11.79
N LEU A 102 -7.85 -26.27 12.16
CA LEU A 102 -7.54 -25.95 13.56
C LEU A 102 -8.19 -24.64 14.01
N ASP A 103 -8.11 -23.60 13.15
CA ASP A 103 -8.50 -22.23 13.48
C ASP A 103 -9.85 -21.81 12.87
N GLY A 104 -10.49 -22.66 12.07
CA GLY A 104 -11.74 -22.37 11.37
C GLY A 104 -11.62 -21.47 10.13
N VAL A 105 -10.45 -20.86 9.89
CA VAL A 105 -10.21 -19.97 8.74
C VAL A 105 -8.81 -20.17 8.14
N ASP A 106 -8.73 -20.20 6.81
CA ASP A 106 -7.45 -20.15 6.10
C ASP A 106 -6.95 -18.69 6.02
N SER A 107 -5.94 -18.35 6.82
CA SER A 107 -5.40 -16.99 6.90
C SER A 107 -3.93 -16.94 7.30
N VAL A 108 -3.27 -15.83 6.97
CA VAL A 108 -1.87 -15.57 7.29
C VAL A 108 -1.78 -14.29 8.10
N GLN A 109 -1.12 -14.36 9.25
CA GLN A 109 -0.82 -13.20 10.10
C GLN A 109 0.53 -12.62 9.71
N VAL A 110 0.53 -11.34 9.35
CA VAL A 110 1.74 -10.59 8.99
C VAL A 110 2.01 -9.57 10.08
N GLY A 111 3.24 -9.55 10.57
CA GLY A 111 3.75 -8.55 11.50
C GLY A 111 4.58 -7.50 10.78
N ALA A 112 4.40 -6.24 11.16
CA ALA A 112 4.99 -5.08 10.52
C ALA A 112 5.61 -4.11 11.53
N ASP A 113 6.72 -3.51 11.13
CA ASP A 113 7.53 -2.54 11.89
C ASP A 113 8.10 -3.12 13.19
N GLU A 114 9.37 -2.87 13.47
CA GLU A 114 10.03 -3.48 14.63
C GLU A 114 9.81 -2.66 15.90
N ILE A 115 9.70 -3.37 17.01
CA ILE A 115 9.53 -2.77 18.32
C ILE A 115 10.49 -3.41 19.33
N ARG A 116 11.05 -2.58 20.21
CA ARG A 116 11.93 -3.04 21.29
C ARG A 116 11.16 -4.01 22.21
N LEU A 117 11.83 -5.08 22.63
CA LEU A 117 11.26 -6.15 23.46
C LEU A 117 10.51 -5.64 24.70
N LYS A 118 11.06 -4.61 25.37
CA LYS A 118 10.47 -4.01 26.58
C LYS A 118 9.09 -3.39 26.40
N ASN A 119 8.71 -3.05 25.16
CA ASN A 119 7.41 -2.45 24.86
C ASN A 119 6.38 -3.50 24.45
N VAL A 120 6.73 -4.78 24.46
CA VAL A 120 5.88 -5.90 24.07
C VAL A 120 5.46 -6.68 25.31
N THR A 121 4.18 -7.05 25.38
CA THR A 121 3.65 -7.85 26.48
C THR A 121 4.18 -9.29 26.43
N ARG A 122 4.36 -9.91 27.59
CA ARG A 122 4.93 -11.28 27.71
C ARG A 122 4.27 -12.35 26.80
N PRO A 123 2.93 -12.38 26.63
CA PRO A 123 2.30 -13.34 25.71
C PRO A 123 2.72 -13.14 24.24
N LEU A 124 2.82 -11.89 23.80
CA LEU A 124 3.27 -11.57 22.44
C LEU A 124 4.75 -11.91 22.24
N GLN A 125 5.59 -11.74 23.27
CA GLN A 125 6.99 -12.16 23.21
C GLN A 125 7.12 -13.67 22.95
N GLY A 126 6.35 -14.50 23.67
CA GLY A 126 6.31 -15.95 23.43
C GLY A 126 5.80 -16.31 22.03
N HIS A 127 4.81 -15.57 21.52
CA HIS A 127 4.30 -15.75 20.15
C HIS A 127 5.38 -15.46 19.09
N PHE A 128 6.13 -14.37 19.24
CA PHE A 128 7.23 -14.02 18.34
C PHE A 128 8.42 -14.99 18.45
N ALA A 129 8.73 -15.46 19.67
CA ALA A 129 9.79 -16.45 19.89
C ALA A 129 9.46 -17.78 19.20
N ARG A 130 8.21 -18.25 19.28
CA ARG A 130 7.77 -19.47 18.56
C ARG A 130 7.89 -19.33 17.05
N ALA A 131 7.65 -18.13 16.52
CA ALA A 131 7.78 -17.83 15.10
C ALA A 131 9.23 -17.57 14.66
N ASN A 132 10.18 -17.47 15.59
CA ASN A 132 11.55 -17.02 15.35
C ASN A 132 11.65 -15.68 14.57
N VAL A 133 10.76 -14.74 14.91
CA VAL A 133 10.65 -13.43 14.25
C VAL A 133 10.90 -12.31 15.26
N PRO A 134 11.61 -11.22 14.90
CA PRO A 134 11.78 -10.09 15.79
C PRO A 134 10.43 -9.46 16.18
N PRO A 135 10.28 -8.90 17.40
CA PRO A 135 9.00 -8.38 17.84
C PRO A 135 8.47 -7.27 16.91
N LYS A 136 7.21 -7.39 16.50
CA LYS A 136 6.55 -6.47 15.56
C LYS A 136 5.55 -5.56 16.26
N ARG A 137 5.40 -4.34 15.76
CA ARG A 137 4.52 -3.31 16.32
C ARG A 137 3.06 -3.52 15.96
N VAL A 138 2.79 -3.98 14.74
CA VAL A 138 1.42 -4.19 14.24
C VAL A 138 1.30 -5.59 13.66
N LEU A 139 0.22 -6.27 14.03
CA LEU A 139 -0.15 -7.58 13.48
C LEU A 139 -1.46 -7.42 12.70
N MET A 140 -1.48 -7.88 11.45
CA MET A 140 -2.70 -7.91 10.64
C MET A 140 -2.87 -9.27 9.98
N GLU A 141 -4.11 -9.75 9.93
CA GLU A 141 -4.44 -11.04 9.32
C GLU A 141 -4.98 -10.85 7.91
N PHE A 142 -4.55 -11.71 6.99
CA PHE A 142 -4.97 -11.75 5.60
C PHE A 142 -5.63 -13.08 5.30
N LYS A 143 -6.80 -13.06 4.66
CA LYS A 143 -7.45 -14.28 4.18
C LYS A 143 -6.77 -14.71 2.89
N VAL A 144 -6.39 -15.97 2.82
CA VAL A 144 -5.55 -16.51 1.74
C VAL A 144 -6.15 -17.83 1.28
N THR A 145 -6.05 -18.13 0.00
CA THR A 145 -6.55 -19.41 -0.55
C THR A 145 -5.53 -20.53 -0.27
N ARG A 146 -6.01 -21.78 -0.16
CA ARG A 146 -5.17 -22.95 0.19
C ARG A 146 -3.97 -23.17 -0.74
N ASN A 147 -4.09 -22.83 -2.02
CA ASN A 147 -2.98 -22.95 -2.96
C ASN A 147 -1.83 -21.99 -2.63
N ALA A 148 -2.13 -20.75 -2.25
CA ALA A 148 -1.11 -19.82 -1.78
C ALA A 148 -0.49 -20.27 -0.46
N MET A 149 -1.27 -20.91 0.42
CA MET A 149 -0.81 -21.28 1.76
C MET A 149 0.27 -22.37 1.78
N LYS A 150 0.26 -23.29 0.80
CA LYS A 150 1.17 -24.45 0.81
C LYS A 150 2.65 -24.08 0.70
N SER A 151 2.95 -22.97 0.04
CA SER A 151 4.31 -22.51 -0.25
C SER A 151 4.76 -21.34 0.63
N LEU A 152 3.98 -20.99 1.66
CA LEU A 152 4.34 -19.94 2.61
C LEU A 152 4.96 -20.52 3.86
N GLU A 153 6.00 -19.85 4.33
CA GLU A 153 6.72 -20.20 5.55
C GLU A 153 6.64 -19.08 6.59
N VAL A 154 6.70 -19.45 7.87
CA VAL A 154 6.77 -18.47 8.95
C VAL A 154 8.15 -17.81 8.92
N GLY A 155 8.19 -16.50 9.10
CA GLY A 155 9.42 -15.69 9.01
C GLY A 155 9.70 -15.10 7.63
N GLN A 156 9.02 -15.56 6.57
CA GLN A 156 9.24 -15.08 5.22
C GLN A 156 8.93 -13.57 5.10
N PRO A 157 9.84 -12.77 4.49
CA PRO A 157 9.64 -11.34 4.34
C PRO A 157 8.68 -11.01 3.18
N ILE A 158 7.95 -9.90 3.31
CA ILE A 158 7.08 -9.36 2.25
C ILE A 158 7.61 -8.00 1.81
N VAL A 159 8.03 -7.90 0.55
CA VAL A 159 8.63 -6.68 -0.02
C VAL A 159 7.66 -5.93 -0.94
N ALA A 160 8.01 -4.70 -1.34
CA ALA A 160 7.15 -3.88 -2.19
C ALA A 160 6.89 -4.46 -3.59
N LYS A 161 7.90 -5.14 -4.15
CA LYS A 161 7.81 -5.85 -5.44
C LYS A 161 6.83 -7.04 -5.43
N HIS A 162 6.26 -7.38 -4.27
CA HIS A 162 5.07 -8.24 -4.19
C HIS A 162 3.91 -7.68 -5.02
N PHE A 163 3.80 -6.37 -5.12
CA PHE A 163 2.81 -5.71 -5.96
C PHE A 163 3.41 -5.41 -7.34
N VAL A 164 2.57 -5.38 -8.37
CA VAL A 164 2.98 -5.05 -9.75
C VAL A 164 2.39 -3.68 -10.11
N PRO A 165 3.18 -2.74 -10.69
CA PRO A 165 2.63 -1.47 -11.17
C PRO A 165 1.55 -1.69 -12.23
N GLY A 166 0.50 -0.87 -12.21
CA GLY A 166 -0.69 -1.02 -13.04
C GLY A 166 -1.83 -1.83 -12.41
N GLN A 167 -1.54 -2.71 -11.45
CA GLN A 167 -2.58 -3.47 -10.74
C GLN A 167 -3.44 -2.56 -9.84
N LEU A 168 -4.68 -2.97 -9.53
CA LEU A 168 -5.52 -2.29 -8.54
C LEU A 168 -5.39 -2.96 -7.17
N VAL A 169 -5.33 -2.13 -6.13
CA VAL A 169 -5.28 -2.55 -4.73
C VAL A 169 -6.46 -1.99 -3.96
N THR A 170 -6.86 -2.72 -2.92
CA THR A 170 -7.80 -2.26 -1.91
C THR A 170 -7.02 -1.96 -0.63
N ILE A 171 -7.21 -0.76 -0.10
CA ILE A 171 -6.48 -0.30 1.09
C ILE A 171 -7.46 -0.03 2.22
N LYS A 172 -7.25 -0.74 3.33
CA LYS A 172 -8.02 -0.57 4.57
C LYS A 172 -7.15 0.09 5.62
N GLY A 173 -7.70 1.08 6.32
CA GLY A 173 -6.99 1.80 7.37
C GLY A 173 -7.95 2.46 8.34
N THR A 174 -7.41 3.06 9.40
CA THR A 174 -8.21 3.83 10.35
C THR A 174 -8.36 5.26 9.86
N SER A 175 -9.60 5.69 9.64
CA SER A 175 -9.93 7.06 9.23
C SER A 175 -9.50 8.09 10.28
N ILE A 176 -9.25 9.33 9.84
CA ILE A 176 -8.88 10.42 10.75
C ILE A 176 -10.05 10.72 11.69
N GLY A 177 -9.81 10.67 13.00
CA GLY A 177 -10.78 11.05 14.01
C GLY A 177 -11.03 12.55 14.03
N LYS A 178 -12.30 12.95 14.04
CA LYS A 178 -12.75 14.36 14.09
C LYS A 178 -13.48 14.69 15.41
N GLY A 179 -13.34 13.85 16.43
CA GLY A 179 -14.01 14.01 17.73
C GLY A 179 -15.52 13.86 17.66
N PHE A 180 -16.25 14.50 18.58
CA PHE A 180 -17.69 14.62 18.52
C PHE A 180 -18.08 15.65 17.45
N ALA A 181 -18.80 15.21 16.42
CA ALA A 181 -19.22 16.06 15.31
C ALA A 181 -20.73 16.30 15.36
N GLY A 182 -21.12 17.57 15.16
CA GLY A 182 -22.52 17.96 14.94
C GLY A 182 -23.11 17.37 13.66
N VAL A 183 -24.43 17.40 13.54
CA VAL A 183 -25.19 16.78 12.43
C VAL A 183 -24.79 17.28 11.05
N MET A 184 -24.53 18.58 10.91
CA MET A 184 -24.13 19.16 9.62
C MET A 184 -22.77 18.60 9.15
N LYS A 185 -21.79 18.46 10.05
CA LYS A 185 -20.46 17.94 9.69
C LYS A 185 -20.44 16.42 9.51
N LYS A 186 -21.28 15.70 10.24
CA LYS A 186 -21.33 14.23 10.24
C LYS A 186 -22.17 13.67 9.10
N TRP A 187 -23.26 14.34 8.75
CA TRP A 187 -24.27 13.85 7.80
C TRP A 187 -24.62 14.83 6.68
N ASN A 188 -23.94 15.97 6.61
CA ASN A 188 -24.16 17.01 5.59
C ASN A 188 -25.60 17.57 5.57
N PHE A 189 -26.22 17.74 6.74
CA PHE A 189 -27.53 18.39 6.87
C PHE A 189 -27.46 19.89 6.55
N GLY A 190 -28.53 20.45 5.96
CA GLY A 190 -28.60 21.84 5.50
C GLY A 190 -28.66 22.91 6.60
N GLY A 191 -29.14 22.58 7.81
CA GLY A 191 -29.33 23.54 8.89
C GLY A 191 -30.62 24.38 8.74
N GLN A 192 -30.72 25.47 9.51
CA GLN A 192 -31.81 26.45 9.43
C GLN A 192 -31.26 27.80 8.94
N PRO A 193 -32.12 28.70 8.41
CA PRO A 193 -31.70 30.03 7.99
C PRO A 193 -30.93 30.79 9.08
N ALA A 194 -30.00 31.64 8.66
CA ALA A 194 -29.24 32.49 9.58
C ALA A 194 -30.04 33.73 10.02
N THR A 195 -30.92 34.23 9.16
CA THR A 195 -31.76 35.42 9.35
C THR A 195 -33.24 35.04 9.50
N HIS A 196 -34.15 36.03 9.47
CA HIS A 196 -35.61 35.85 9.54
C HIS A 196 -36.12 35.22 10.85
N GLY A 197 -35.58 35.65 11.99
CA GLY A 197 -36.13 35.33 13.31
C GLY A 197 -35.78 33.94 13.86
N VAL A 198 -34.88 33.20 13.21
CA VAL A 198 -34.40 31.90 13.71
C VAL A 198 -33.61 32.10 15.01
N SER A 199 -34.12 31.57 16.13
CA SER A 199 -33.48 31.70 17.45
C SER A 199 -32.74 30.41 17.84
N ARG A 200 -31.40 30.48 17.92
CA ARG A 200 -30.49 29.42 18.44
C ARG A 200 -30.52 28.06 17.72
N SER A 201 -31.26 27.92 16.62
CA SER A 201 -31.47 26.63 15.93
C SER A 201 -30.75 26.50 14.58
N HIS A 202 -29.91 27.47 14.19
CA HIS A 202 -29.18 27.51 12.90
C HIS A 202 -28.46 26.20 12.54
N ARG A 203 -27.89 25.52 13.53
CA ARG A 203 -27.15 24.25 13.36
C ARG A 203 -27.83 23.05 14.02
N SER A 204 -29.09 23.20 14.41
CA SER A 204 -29.88 22.13 15.03
C SER A 204 -30.18 21.01 14.02
N LEU A 205 -30.57 19.85 14.53
CA LEU A 205 -30.91 18.69 13.71
C LEU A 205 -32.31 18.75 13.08
N GLY A 206 -33.16 19.67 13.56
CA GLY A 206 -34.58 19.72 13.20
C GLY A 206 -35.40 18.61 13.88
N SER A 207 -36.48 18.18 13.22
CA SER A 207 -37.35 17.12 13.75
C SER A 207 -36.69 15.73 13.69
N THR A 208 -36.79 14.98 14.79
CA THR A 208 -36.25 13.62 14.88
C THR A 208 -37.25 12.55 14.44
N GLY A 209 -38.56 12.79 14.57
CA GLY A 209 -39.59 11.78 14.37
C GLY A 209 -40.98 12.35 14.04
N CYS A 210 -41.94 11.44 13.91
CA CYS A 210 -43.36 11.74 13.69
C CYS A 210 -44.09 11.92 15.04
N ARG A 211 -45.33 12.43 15.01
CA ARG A 211 -46.16 12.72 16.20
C ARG A 211 -46.64 11.45 16.93
N GLN A 212 -47.80 10.91 16.54
CA GLN A 212 -48.48 9.85 17.33
C GLN A 212 -47.91 8.45 17.03
N THR A 213 -47.96 8.03 15.77
CA THR A 213 -47.39 6.75 15.33
C THR A 213 -46.07 7.06 14.62
N PRO A 214 -44.92 6.49 15.03
CA PRO A 214 -44.67 5.33 15.90
C PRO A 214 -44.35 5.63 17.39
N GLY A 215 -44.47 6.87 17.86
CA GLY A 215 -44.22 7.24 19.28
C GLY A 215 -42.77 7.07 19.75
N ARG A 216 -41.81 6.85 18.84
CA ARG A 216 -40.39 6.66 19.13
C ARG A 216 -39.51 7.09 17.96
N VAL A 217 -38.23 7.30 18.24
CA VAL A 217 -37.21 7.49 17.20
C VAL A 217 -36.80 6.14 16.60
N PHE A 218 -36.74 6.05 15.27
CA PHE A 218 -36.28 4.85 14.58
C PHE A 218 -34.79 4.55 14.86
N LYS A 219 -34.45 3.27 14.97
CA LYS A 219 -33.05 2.83 15.09
C LYS A 219 -32.28 3.25 13.84
N GLY A 220 -31.02 3.67 14.00
CA GLY A 220 -30.19 4.15 12.89
C GLY A 220 -30.50 5.59 12.44
N LYS A 221 -31.38 6.33 13.15
CA LYS A 221 -31.59 7.76 12.89
C LYS A 221 -30.25 8.52 12.96
N LYS A 222 -29.99 9.32 11.94
CA LYS A 222 -28.79 10.17 11.85
C LYS A 222 -28.80 11.22 12.96
N MET A 223 -27.82 11.15 13.85
CA MET A 223 -27.65 12.01 15.02
C MET A 223 -26.20 12.48 15.17
N PRO A 224 -25.91 13.56 15.92
CA PRO A 224 -24.55 13.99 16.19
C PRO A 224 -23.80 12.91 16.99
N GLY A 225 -22.46 12.93 16.93
CA GLY A 225 -21.66 11.95 17.66
C GLY A 225 -20.25 11.85 17.13
N ARG A 226 -19.49 10.87 17.62
CA ARG A 226 -18.12 10.62 17.14
C ARG A 226 -18.09 10.44 15.62
N LEU A 227 -17.14 11.10 14.97
CA LEU A 227 -16.87 11.01 13.53
C LEU A 227 -15.41 10.61 13.30
N GLY A 228 -15.20 9.60 12.46
CA GLY A 228 -13.87 9.08 12.16
C GLY A 228 -13.26 8.25 13.28
N GLY A 229 -12.01 7.82 13.11
CA GLY A 229 -11.38 6.82 13.98
C GLY A 229 -11.96 5.42 13.81
N ILE A 230 -12.72 5.20 12.73
CA ILE A 230 -13.30 3.92 12.34
C ILE A 230 -12.50 3.33 11.17
N SER A 231 -12.58 2.01 11.02
CA SER A 231 -11.97 1.34 9.87
C SER A 231 -12.70 1.72 8.58
N SER A 232 -11.95 2.24 7.62
CA SER A 232 -12.44 2.62 6.30
C SER A 232 -11.62 1.90 5.24
N THR A 233 -12.26 1.54 4.14
CA THR A 233 -11.63 0.82 3.02
C THR A 233 -11.82 1.63 1.75
N GLN A 234 -10.73 1.88 1.04
CA GLN A 234 -10.74 2.44 -0.31
C GLN A 234 -10.47 1.31 -1.30
N PHE A 235 -11.37 1.15 -2.26
CA PHE A 235 -11.32 0.10 -3.26
C PHE A 235 -10.71 0.61 -4.56
N ASN A 236 -10.16 -0.30 -5.36
CA ASN A 236 -9.74 -0.06 -6.75
C ASN A 236 -8.75 1.10 -6.93
N LEU A 237 -7.81 1.27 -6.01
CA LEU A 237 -6.74 2.24 -6.17
C LEU A 237 -5.63 1.65 -7.04
N GLN A 238 -5.21 2.37 -8.07
CA GLN A 238 -4.17 1.89 -8.98
C GLN A 238 -2.77 2.09 -8.38
N VAL A 239 -1.91 1.07 -8.49
CA VAL A 239 -0.48 1.21 -8.19
C VAL A 239 0.18 1.88 -9.39
N LEU A 240 0.70 3.10 -9.22
CA LEU A 240 1.41 3.80 -10.30
C LEU A 240 2.89 3.48 -10.31
N GLY A 241 3.47 3.09 -9.18
CA GLY A 241 4.88 2.75 -9.17
C GLY A 241 5.36 2.15 -7.88
N ILE A 242 6.56 1.59 -7.94
CA ILE A 242 7.22 0.89 -6.85
C ILE A 242 8.69 1.31 -6.85
N ASN A 243 9.18 1.70 -5.68
CA ASN A 243 10.60 1.93 -5.46
C ASN A 243 11.11 0.82 -4.54
N THR A 244 11.96 -0.05 -5.08
CA THR A 244 12.48 -1.22 -4.35
C THR A 244 13.59 -0.85 -3.36
N ALA A 245 14.39 0.19 -3.64
CA ALA A 245 15.44 0.68 -2.73
C ALA A 245 14.86 1.11 -1.37
N LEU A 246 13.73 1.80 -1.40
CA LEU A 246 13.06 2.31 -0.21
C LEU A 246 11.92 1.40 0.27
N ASN A 247 11.63 0.30 -0.43
CA ASN A 247 10.45 -0.56 -0.21
C ASN A 247 9.14 0.23 -0.13
N VAL A 248 8.89 1.07 -1.14
CA VAL A 248 7.73 1.97 -1.18
C VAL A 248 6.85 1.66 -2.39
N ILE A 249 5.54 1.80 -2.19
CA ILE A 249 4.52 1.74 -3.23
C ILE A 249 3.90 3.13 -3.40
N MET A 250 3.72 3.56 -4.65
CA MET A 250 2.97 4.75 -5.01
C MET A 250 1.58 4.36 -5.51
N VAL A 251 0.55 4.83 -4.83
CA VAL A 251 -0.84 4.51 -5.13
C VAL A 251 -1.57 5.78 -5.56
N LYS A 252 -2.29 5.73 -6.68
CA LYS A 252 -3.10 6.85 -7.18
C LYS A 252 -4.21 7.21 -6.21
N GLY A 253 -4.29 8.48 -5.85
CA GLY A 253 -5.36 9.05 -5.04
C GLY A 253 -5.13 9.00 -3.52
N ALA A 254 -6.22 9.11 -2.77
CA ALA A 254 -6.20 9.29 -1.33
C ALA A 254 -6.48 7.99 -0.56
N VAL A 255 -5.76 7.82 0.54
CA VAL A 255 -5.81 6.64 1.40
C VAL A 255 -6.26 7.03 2.82
N PRO A 256 -7.07 6.21 3.52
CA PRO A 256 -7.59 6.54 4.85
C PRO A 256 -6.48 6.77 5.88
N GLY A 257 -6.72 7.72 6.78
CA GLY A 257 -5.85 7.98 7.93
C GLY A 257 -4.80 9.06 7.72
N LYS A 258 -4.17 9.44 8.83
CA LYS A 258 -3.08 10.43 8.87
C LYS A 258 -1.75 9.81 8.43
N LYS A 259 -0.77 10.66 8.11
CA LYS A 259 0.63 10.26 7.91
C LYS A 259 1.13 9.48 9.15
N GLY A 260 1.88 8.41 8.90
CA GLY A 260 2.38 7.45 9.89
C GLY A 260 1.38 6.36 10.29
N GLY A 261 0.12 6.42 9.82
CA GLY A 261 -0.86 5.37 10.09
C GLY A 261 -0.57 4.08 9.32
N TYR A 262 -0.86 2.95 9.94
CA TYR A 262 -0.75 1.63 9.30
C TYR A 262 -1.97 1.33 8.44
N LEU A 263 -1.71 0.63 7.35
CA LEU A 263 -2.65 0.31 6.28
C LEU A 263 -2.55 -1.17 5.96
N LYS A 264 -3.69 -1.79 5.70
CA LYS A 264 -3.79 -3.14 5.19
C LYS A 264 -3.99 -3.06 3.68
N ILE A 265 -3.04 -3.57 2.92
CA ILE A 265 -3.06 -3.55 1.45
C ILE A 265 -3.34 -4.96 0.97
N ILE A 266 -4.37 -5.10 0.14
CA ILE A 266 -4.73 -6.36 -0.52
C ILE A 266 -4.95 -6.10 -2.00
N ASP A 267 -4.82 -7.13 -2.83
CA ASP A 267 -5.23 -7.01 -4.23
C ASP A 267 -6.73 -6.70 -4.32
N SER A 268 -7.10 -5.91 -5.32
CA SER A 268 -8.51 -5.70 -5.59
C SER A 268 -9.13 -6.92 -6.28
N ARG A 269 -10.40 -7.19 -5.93
CA ARG A 269 -11.22 -8.18 -6.63
C ARG A 269 -11.52 -7.81 -8.08
N SER A 270 -11.40 -6.52 -8.42
CA SER A 270 -11.66 -6.01 -9.78
C SER A 270 -10.45 -6.13 -10.72
N ASN A 271 -9.32 -6.69 -10.27
CA ASN A 271 -8.16 -6.89 -11.13
C ASN A 271 -8.46 -7.88 -12.26
N LYS A 272 -8.07 -7.50 -13.47
CA LYS A 272 -8.03 -8.38 -14.64
C LYS A 272 -6.56 -8.69 -14.90
N TRP A 273 -6.19 -9.94 -14.72
CA TRP A 273 -4.81 -10.39 -14.87
C TRP A 273 -4.63 -11.03 -16.24
N THR A 274 -3.74 -10.46 -17.05
CA THR A 274 -3.28 -11.11 -18.29
C THR A 274 -2.19 -12.12 -17.99
N GLN A 275 -1.28 -11.76 -17.09
CA GLN A 275 -0.24 -12.62 -16.55
C GLN A 275 -0.45 -12.75 -15.04
N SER A 276 -0.05 -13.88 -14.48
CA SER A 276 -0.18 -14.10 -13.05
C SER A 276 0.69 -13.14 -12.27
N PRO A 277 0.17 -12.58 -11.17
CA PRO A 277 1.00 -11.84 -10.23
C PRO A 277 2.07 -12.76 -9.63
N PRO A 278 3.15 -12.19 -9.02
CA PRO A 278 4.04 -12.98 -8.20
C PRO A 278 3.23 -13.65 -7.08
N PHE A 279 3.21 -14.98 -7.13
CA PHE A 279 2.34 -15.85 -6.34
C PHE A 279 3.15 -17.03 -5.78
N PRO A 280 3.01 -17.36 -4.48
CA PRO A 280 2.17 -16.71 -3.46
C PRO A 280 2.72 -15.37 -2.96
N ILE A 281 4.03 -15.18 -3.08
CA ILE A 281 4.77 -14.00 -2.64
C ILE A 281 5.96 -13.79 -3.57
N TYR A 282 6.42 -12.56 -3.69
CA TYR A 282 7.67 -12.26 -4.38
C TYR A 282 8.88 -12.63 -3.52
N VAL A 283 9.77 -13.49 -4.04
CA VAL A 283 11.02 -13.85 -3.39
C VAL A 283 12.15 -13.02 -4.02
N PRO A 284 12.85 -12.16 -3.25
CA PRO A 284 13.94 -11.35 -3.79
C PRO A 284 15.14 -12.23 -4.15
N GLN A 285 15.78 -11.94 -5.28
CA GLN A 285 17.02 -12.60 -5.69
C GLN A 285 18.25 -11.86 -5.14
N PRO A 286 19.33 -12.56 -4.74
CA PRO A 286 20.45 -11.94 -4.03
C PRO A 286 21.25 -10.90 -4.84
N ASN A 287 21.20 -10.93 -6.17
CA ASN A 287 21.93 -9.99 -7.05
C ASN A 287 21.01 -8.98 -7.75
N GLU A 288 19.81 -8.75 -7.22
CA GLU A 288 18.85 -7.86 -7.86
C GLU A 288 19.13 -6.38 -7.57
N ALA A 289 19.28 -5.58 -8.63
CA ALA A 289 19.49 -4.14 -8.52
C ALA A 289 18.24 -3.42 -8.01
N ALA A 290 18.44 -2.33 -7.27
CA ALA A 290 17.34 -1.51 -6.80
C ALA A 290 16.76 -0.66 -7.94
N GLN A 291 15.51 -0.93 -8.28
CA GLN A 291 14.75 -0.31 -9.36
C GLN A 291 13.62 0.58 -8.85
N GLU A 292 13.37 1.65 -9.59
CA GLU A 292 12.12 2.39 -9.56
C GLU A 292 11.30 2.02 -10.80
N ILE A 293 10.14 1.41 -10.58
CA ILE A 293 9.26 0.93 -11.64
C ILE A 293 8.02 1.82 -11.65
N LEU A 294 7.77 2.53 -12.74
CA LEU A 294 6.61 3.39 -12.94
C LEU A 294 5.71 2.80 -14.04
N PHE A 295 4.41 2.89 -13.83
CA PHE A 295 3.38 2.45 -14.77
C PHE A 295 2.91 3.64 -15.61
N LYS A 296 3.11 3.56 -16.93
CA LYS A 296 2.56 4.52 -17.88
C LYS A 296 1.09 4.23 -18.19
N PRO A 297 0.28 5.26 -18.52
CA PRO A 297 -1.09 5.08 -18.98
C PRO A 297 -1.22 4.17 -20.20
N ASP A 298 -0.21 4.17 -21.07
CA ASP A 298 -0.16 3.36 -22.31
C ASP A 298 0.04 1.86 -22.04
N GLY A 299 0.25 1.47 -20.77
CA GLY A 299 0.45 0.08 -20.35
C GLY A 299 1.92 -0.34 -20.27
N GLU A 300 2.84 0.51 -20.72
CA GLU A 300 4.28 0.28 -20.61
C GLU A 300 4.78 0.52 -19.18
N LEU A 301 5.80 -0.24 -18.78
CA LEU A 301 6.52 -0.05 -17.52
C LEU A 301 7.83 0.69 -17.80
N LEU A 302 7.99 1.85 -17.17
CA LEU A 302 9.28 2.52 -17.10
C LEU A 302 10.07 1.92 -15.94
N VAL A 303 11.22 1.34 -16.24
CA VAL A 303 12.15 0.84 -15.22
C VAL A 303 13.36 1.77 -15.23
N GLU A 304 13.54 2.52 -14.15
CA GLU A 304 14.73 3.31 -13.91
C GLU A 304 15.58 2.61 -12.84
N ASP A 305 16.79 2.21 -13.21
CA ASP A 305 17.76 1.70 -12.25
C ASP A 305 18.22 2.86 -11.38
N GLN A 306 17.96 2.76 -10.06
CA GLN A 306 18.47 3.76 -9.14
C GLN A 306 19.96 3.50 -8.94
N PRO A 307 20.80 4.55 -8.92
CA PRO A 307 22.19 4.36 -8.55
C PRO A 307 22.19 3.75 -7.14
N VAL A 308 22.77 2.55 -7.01
CA VAL A 308 23.00 1.93 -5.71
C VAL A 308 23.58 3.02 -4.82
N ALA A 309 22.93 3.30 -3.69
CA ALA A 309 23.54 4.17 -2.70
C ALA A 309 24.87 3.52 -2.40
N ILE A 310 25.96 4.10 -2.92
CA ILE A 310 27.31 3.62 -2.72
C ILE A 310 27.44 3.55 -1.21
N ALA A 311 27.39 2.34 -0.65
CA ALA A 311 27.75 2.15 0.74
C ALA A 311 29.09 2.87 0.87
N PRO A 312 29.29 3.77 1.86
CA PRO A 312 30.61 4.36 2.05
C PRO A 312 31.58 3.20 2.04
N LYS A 313 32.52 3.19 1.08
CA LYS A 313 33.42 2.06 0.85
C LYS A 313 34.06 1.77 2.20
N LEU A 314 33.56 0.74 2.90
CA LEU A 314 34.11 0.35 4.18
C LEU A 314 35.54 -0.07 3.84
N LEU A 315 36.50 0.68 4.35
CA LEU A 315 37.91 0.33 4.23
C LEU A 315 38.04 -1.11 4.74
N SER A 316 38.79 -1.95 4.02
CA SER A 316 39.10 -3.28 4.55
C SER A 316 39.78 -3.14 5.91
N VAL A 317 39.68 -4.16 6.76
CA VAL A 317 40.33 -4.15 8.09
C VAL A 317 41.82 -3.80 7.97
N GLU A 318 42.49 -4.33 6.95
CA GLU A 318 43.89 -4.04 6.61
C GLU A 318 44.14 -2.57 6.28
N GLN A 319 43.23 -1.92 5.54
CA GLN A 319 43.35 -0.50 5.20
C GLN A 319 43.15 0.40 6.43
N VAL A 320 42.27 0.00 7.36
CA VAL A 320 42.07 0.70 8.64
C VAL A 320 43.33 0.59 9.51
N ASP A 321 43.95 -0.58 9.56
CA ASP A 321 45.16 -0.82 10.35
C ASP A 321 46.37 -0.06 9.80
N GLN A 322 46.55 -0.03 8.47
CA GLN A 322 47.59 0.77 7.82
C GLN A 322 47.46 2.26 8.13
N MET A 323 46.23 2.79 8.07
CA MET A 323 45.96 4.20 8.36
C MET A 323 46.23 4.53 9.84
N ASN A 324 45.90 3.63 10.76
CA ASN A 324 46.20 3.78 12.18
C ASN A 324 47.70 3.78 12.47
N ASN A 325 48.47 2.95 11.74
CA ASN A 325 49.93 2.92 11.86
C ASN A 325 50.58 4.20 11.32
N GLU A 326 50.15 4.72 10.17
CA GLU A 326 50.62 6.02 9.66
C GLU A 326 50.33 7.16 10.63
N ILE A 327 49.17 7.15 11.29
CA ILE A 327 48.81 8.16 12.29
C ILE A 327 49.73 8.07 13.51
N LYS A 328 50.09 6.86 13.95
CA LYS A 328 51.06 6.66 15.05
C LYS A 328 52.44 7.20 14.67
N GLU A 329 52.95 6.86 13.49
CA GLU A 329 54.24 7.36 13.01
C GLU A 329 54.29 8.88 12.89
N LYS A 330 53.22 9.50 12.35
CA LYS A 330 53.12 10.97 12.30
C LYS A 330 53.09 11.61 13.69
N ARG A 331 52.47 10.96 14.68
CA ARG A 331 52.47 11.44 16.07
C ARG A 331 53.85 11.31 16.72
N GLU A 332 54.57 10.23 16.44
CA GLU A 332 55.93 10.01 16.95
C GLU A 332 56.91 11.02 16.33
N LYS A 333 56.84 11.26 15.02
CA LYS A 333 57.63 12.30 14.35
C LYS A 333 57.35 13.70 14.92
N ARG A 334 56.09 14.02 15.24
CA ARG A 334 55.73 15.29 15.92
C ARG A 334 56.29 15.40 17.32
N LYS A 335 56.31 14.30 18.10
CA LYS A 335 56.94 14.28 19.43
C LYS A 335 58.46 14.46 19.34
N GLN A 336 59.10 13.82 18.36
CA GLN A 336 60.54 13.97 18.12
C GLN A 336 60.91 15.38 17.67
N SER A 337 60.03 16.08 16.95
CA SER A 337 60.25 17.49 16.57
C SER A 337 60.00 18.50 17.70
N GLN A 338 59.42 18.07 18.83
CA GLN A 338 59.12 18.92 19.99
C GLN A 338 60.14 18.76 21.13
N ASN A 339 61.06 17.81 21.04
CA ASN A 339 62.25 17.68 21.88
C ASN A 339 63.47 18.23 21.14
#